data_AF-A0A6L6GYH6-F1
#
_entry.id   AF-A0A6L6GYH6-F1
#
_cell.length_a   1.000
_cell.length_b   1.000
_cell.length_c   1.000
_cell.angle_alpha   90.00
_cell.angle_beta   90.00
_cell.angle_gamma   90.00
#
_symmetry.space_group_name_H-M   'P 1'
#
loop_
_entity.id
_entity.type
_entity.pdbx_description
1 polymer ?
#
loop_
_entity_poly.entity_id
_entity_poly.type
_entity_poly.pdbx_seq_one_letter_code
_entity_poly.pdbx_strand_id
1 'polypeptide(L)'
;MGSPTSELTQNSKRDSMNPIPDNERIFGLPSYIAMWISSMVVIQIFIVGQSFLPPVGSLNVFQALSVAVISGMILWVMFVLNSKPGIRHGIPFIVQARAAFGYKGARIASLIRVIPAVFWYGIGSWIGASAMVFITETIWGWGNIWLFFILFQIAQTTIAYFGIKSIKWFDSILSVVVLGFLIYIVYQLIQLGGLNLSANW
;
A
#
# COMPACT_ATOMS: atom_id res chain seq x y z
N MET A 1 8.33 21.14 -31.82
CA MET A 1 7.06 21.61 -32.40
C MET A 1 5.92 21.13 -31.52
N GLY A 2 5.36 22.02 -30.69
CA GLY A 2 4.24 21.69 -29.81
C GLY A 2 2.94 21.59 -30.60
N SER A 3 2.17 20.53 -30.39
CA SER A 3 0.81 20.40 -30.93
C SER A 3 -0.06 21.54 -30.40
N PRO A 4 -0.92 22.16 -31.23
CA PRO A 4 -1.79 23.25 -30.79
C PRO A 4 -2.73 22.74 -29.69
N THR A 5 -2.67 23.37 -28.52
CA THR A 5 -3.57 23.12 -27.40
C THR A 5 -4.96 23.61 -27.79
N SER A 6 -5.94 22.71 -27.94
CA SER A 6 -7.35 23.09 -28.07
C SER A 6 -7.80 23.87 -26.83
N GLU A 7 -8.65 24.88 -26.99
CA GLU A 7 -9.20 25.74 -25.90
C GLU A 7 -9.71 24.93 -24.70
N LEU A 8 -10.26 23.73 -24.93
CA LEU A 8 -10.70 22.76 -23.90
C LEU A 8 -9.61 22.30 -22.92
N THR A 9 -8.33 22.53 -23.22
CA THR A 9 -7.19 22.05 -22.41
C THR A 9 -6.34 23.14 -21.79
N GLN A 10 -6.67 24.40 -22.02
CA GLN A 10 -5.86 25.56 -21.62
C GLN A 10 -5.86 25.78 -20.09
N ASN A 11 -6.90 25.31 -19.39
CA ASN A 11 -7.09 25.44 -17.94
C ASN A 11 -6.96 24.13 -17.14
N SER A 12 -6.58 23.02 -17.78
CA SER A 12 -6.32 21.78 -17.05
C SER A 12 -5.01 21.97 -16.27
N LYS A 13 -5.04 21.88 -14.94
CA LYS A 13 -3.83 21.82 -14.09
C LYS A 13 -3.01 20.59 -14.46
N ARG A 14 -2.22 20.68 -15.54
CA ARG A 14 -1.30 19.65 -16.02
C ARG A 14 -0.05 19.55 -15.17
N ASP A 15 0.09 20.40 -14.15
CA ASP A 15 1.24 20.45 -13.25
C ASP A 15 1.52 19.10 -12.58
N SER A 16 0.49 18.30 -12.29
CA SER A 16 0.63 16.94 -11.75
C SER A 16 1.12 15.90 -12.77
N MET A 17 1.11 16.22 -14.06
CA MET A 17 1.64 15.38 -15.13
C MET A 17 3.06 15.75 -15.54
N ASN A 18 3.59 16.87 -15.03
CA ASN A 18 4.94 17.31 -15.34
C ASN A 18 5.97 16.44 -14.61
N PRO A 19 7.15 16.22 -15.20
CA PRO A 19 8.26 15.58 -14.51
C PRO A 19 8.62 16.34 -13.24
N ILE A 20 8.87 15.63 -12.14
CA ILE A 20 9.37 16.24 -10.91
C ILE A 20 10.89 16.46 -11.03
N PRO A 21 11.38 17.72 -10.93
CA PRO A 21 12.81 18.02 -10.95
C PRO A 21 13.55 17.41 -9.76
N ASP A 22 14.85 17.15 -9.91
CA ASP A 22 15.64 16.44 -8.90
C ASP A 22 15.71 17.15 -7.54
N ASN A 23 15.68 18.48 -7.53
CA ASN A 23 15.69 19.32 -6.33
C ASN A 23 14.35 19.32 -5.56
N GLU A 24 13.26 18.86 -6.17
CA GLU A 24 11.93 18.76 -5.53
C GLU A 24 11.63 17.35 -5.01
N ARG A 25 12.56 16.39 -5.19
CA ARG A 25 12.40 15.01 -4.74
C ARG A 25 12.56 14.90 -3.22
N ILE A 26 11.46 14.58 -2.55
CA ILE A 26 11.39 14.53 -1.08
C ILE A 26 11.82 13.20 -0.47
N PHE A 27 11.96 12.12 -1.25
CA PHE A 27 12.29 10.78 -0.75
C PHE A 27 13.79 10.51 -0.84
N GLY A 28 14.48 10.56 0.29
CA GLY A 28 15.82 9.97 0.44
C GLY A 28 15.75 8.47 0.71
N LEU A 29 16.89 7.77 0.58
CA LEU A 29 16.98 6.31 0.74
C LEU A 29 16.41 5.79 2.09
N PRO A 30 16.71 6.40 3.27
CA PRO A 30 16.16 5.90 4.53
C PRO A 30 14.63 6.06 4.63
N SER A 31 14.11 7.21 4.20
CA SER A 31 12.66 7.45 4.17
C SER A 31 11.95 6.51 3.18
N TYR A 32 12.61 6.17 2.08
CA TYR A 32 12.08 5.23 1.10
C TYR A 32 11.98 3.82 1.70
N ILE A 33 13.02 3.35 2.39
CA ILE A 33 13.01 2.04 3.08
C ILE A 33 11.92 2.00 4.16
N ALA A 34 11.83 3.04 5.01
CA ALA A 34 10.82 3.11 6.07
C ALA A 34 9.38 3.09 5.52
N MET A 35 9.13 3.83 4.44
CA MET A 35 7.85 3.82 3.73
C MET A 35 7.50 2.41 3.23
N TRP A 36 8.44 1.70 2.62
CA TRP A 36 8.20 0.34 2.14
C TRP A 36 7.88 -0.64 3.26
N ILE A 37 8.59 -0.57 4.39
CA ILE A 37 8.28 -1.42 5.56
C ILE A 37 6.85 -1.16 6.04
N SER A 38 6.46 0.11 6.19
CA SER A 38 5.10 0.47 6.61
C SER A 38 4.03 0.06 5.59
N SER A 39 4.32 0.18 4.29
CA SER A 39 3.37 -0.13 3.23
C SER A 39 3.18 -1.63 3.00
N MET A 40 4.20 -2.45 3.28
CA MET A 40 4.12 -3.91 3.10
C MET A 40 3.47 -4.63 4.28
N VAL A 41 3.59 -4.08 5.49
CA VAL A 41 2.99 -4.68 6.67
C VAL A 41 1.56 -4.16 6.84
N VAL A 42 0.62 -4.91 6.28
CA VAL A 42 -0.80 -4.60 6.33
C VAL A 42 -1.61 -5.82 6.74
N ILE A 43 -2.73 -5.64 7.43
CA ILE A 43 -3.57 -6.75 7.92
C ILE A 43 -3.94 -7.74 6.80
N GLN A 44 -4.13 -7.24 5.57
CA GLN A 44 -4.52 -8.07 4.44
C GLN A 44 -3.46 -9.13 4.07
N ILE A 45 -2.17 -8.85 4.23
CA ILE A 45 -1.12 -9.83 3.89
C ILE A 45 -1.08 -10.98 4.90
N PHE A 46 -1.45 -10.73 6.16
CA PHE A 46 -1.59 -11.78 7.17
C PHE A 46 -2.77 -12.71 6.86
N ILE A 47 -3.86 -12.16 6.28
CA ILE A 47 -5.01 -12.96 5.81
C ILE A 47 -4.62 -13.85 4.62
N VAL A 48 -3.80 -13.34 3.71
CA VAL A 48 -3.27 -14.16 2.62
C VAL A 48 -2.33 -15.24 3.16
N GLY A 49 -1.44 -14.89 4.10
CA GLY A 49 -0.52 -15.84 4.73
C GLY A 49 -1.22 -16.99 5.46
N GLN A 50 -2.24 -16.69 6.29
CA GLN A 50 -3.03 -17.73 6.97
C GLN A 50 -3.77 -18.64 5.97
N SER A 51 -4.14 -18.13 4.79
CA SER A 51 -4.87 -18.91 3.79
C SER A 51 -4.02 -20.02 3.16
N PHE A 52 -2.69 -19.96 3.28
CA PHE A 52 -1.80 -21.03 2.82
C PHE A 52 -1.69 -22.20 3.80
N LEU A 53 -1.97 -21.96 5.09
CA LEU A 53 -1.78 -22.91 6.17
C LEU A 53 -3.07 -23.69 6.48
N PRO A 54 -2.96 -24.93 7.02
CA PRO A 54 -4.12 -25.66 7.53
C PRO A 54 -4.83 -24.87 8.63
N PRO A 55 -6.19 -24.86 8.68
CA PRO A 55 -7.12 -25.72 7.93
C PRO A 55 -7.61 -25.15 6.58
N VAL A 56 -7.21 -23.92 6.20
CA VAL A 56 -7.71 -23.24 4.99
C VAL A 56 -6.93 -23.66 3.76
N GLY A 57 -5.61 -23.75 3.88
CA GLY A 57 -4.71 -24.25 2.85
C GLY A 57 -4.15 -25.63 3.20
N SER A 58 -3.39 -26.19 2.27
CA SER A 58 -2.77 -27.52 2.41
C SER A 58 -1.25 -27.47 2.51
N LEU A 59 -0.65 -26.26 2.60
CA LEU A 59 0.80 -26.11 2.63
C LEU A 59 1.31 -26.12 4.07
N ASN A 60 2.36 -26.90 4.31
CA ASN A 60 3.13 -26.80 5.55
C ASN A 60 3.79 -25.41 5.65
N VAL A 61 4.04 -24.92 6.86
CA VAL A 61 4.80 -23.68 7.17
C VAL A 61 6.05 -23.51 6.31
N PHE A 62 6.88 -24.56 6.15
CA PHE A 62 8.10 -24.46 5.33
C PHE A 62 7.81 -24.26 3.84
N GLN A 63 6.77 -24.91 3.32
CA GLN A 63 6.34 -24.75 1.93
C GLN A 63 5.72 -23.37 1.71
N ALA A 64 4.85 -22.92 2.62
CA ALA A 64 4.24 -21.59 2.59
C ALA A 64 5.31 -20.49 2.62
N LEU A 65 6.34 -20.63 3.48
CA LEU A 65 7.47 -19.71 3.53
C LEU A 65 8.26 -19.69 2.22
N SER A 66 8.54 -20.87 1.65
CA SER A 66 9.27 -20.98 0.38
C SER A 66 8.51 -20.29 -0.76
N VAL A 67 7.19 -20.51 -0.85
CA VAL A 67 6.32 -19.85 -1.83
C VAL A 67 6.29 -18.34 -1.62
N ALA A 68 6.22 -17.87 -0.37
CA ALA A 68 6.24 -16.45 -0.05
C ALA A 68 7.57 -15.77 -0.48
N VAL A 69 8.71 -16.43 -0.25
CA VAL A 69 10.02 -15.90 -0.67
C VAL A 69 10.15 -15.87 -2.20
N ILE A 70 9.77 -16.96 -2.88
CA ILE A 70 9.87 -17.03 -4.34
C ILE A 70 8.96 -16.00 -5.01
N SER A 71 7.70 -15.91 -4.57
CA SER A 71 6.76 -14.92 -5.08
C SER A 71 7.23 -13.49 -4.81
N GLY A 72 7.74 -13.21 -3.60
CA GLY A 72 8.32 -11.92 -3.24
C GLY A 72 9.50 -11.52 -4.14
N MET A 73 10.39 -12.47 -4.44
CA MET A 73 11.53 -12.23 -5.35
C MET A 73 11.08 -11.91 -6.77
N ILE A 74 10.11 -12.67 -7.31
CA ILE A 74 9.57 -12.43 -8.66
C ILE A 74 8.91 -11.04 -8.72
N LEU A 75 8.09 -10.70 -7.72
CA LEU A 75 7.43 -9.39 -7.64
C LEU A 75 8.44 -8.25 -7.47
N TRP A 76 9.49 -8.46 -6.68
CA TRP A 76 10.55 -7.46 -6.52
C TRP A 76 11.22 -7.13 -7.85
N VAL A 77 11.58 -8.14 -8.65
CA VAL A 77 12.15 -7.93 -9.99
C VAL A 77 11.20 -7.13 -10.88
N MET A 78 9.92 -7.51 -10.91
CA MET A 78 8.88 -6.81 -11.67
C MET A 78 8.75 -5.33 -11.23
N PHE A 79 8.75 -5.06 -9.92
CA PHE A 79 8.66 -3.70 -9.39
C PHE A 79 9.88 -2.86 -9.73
N VAL A 80 11.09 -3.40 -9.62
CA VAL A 80 12.32 -2.68 -9.96
C VAL A 80 12.32 -2.30 -11.43
N LEU A 81 11.93 -3.23 -12.32
CA LEU A 81 11.83 -2.95 -13.76
C LEU A 81 10.78 -1.87 -14.05
N ASN A 82 9.61 -1.94 -13.40
CA ASN A 82 8.53 -0.97 -13.60
C ASN A 82 8.87 0.42 -13.05
N SER A 83 9.63 0.49 -11.95
CA SER A 83 9.96 1.74 -11.24
C SER A 83 11.09 2.55 -11.90
N LYS A 84 11.95 1.92 -12.72
CA LYS A 84 13.10 2.57 -13.37
C LYS A 84 12.76 3.89 -14.10
N PRO A 85 11.72 3.97 -14.95
CA PRO A 85 11.40 5.21 -15.66
C PRO A 85 10.92 6.33 -14.73
N GLY A 86 10.18 6.00 -13.67
CA GLY A 86 9.73 6.97 -12.67
C GLY A 86 10.89 7.56 -11.87
N ILE A 87 11.87 6.73 -11.50
CA ILE A 87 13.06 7.19 -10.75
C ILE A 87 13.99 8.03 -11.63
N ARG A 88 14.19 7.64 -12.90
CA ARG A 88 15.10 8.39 -13.79
C ARG A 88 14.49 9.69 -14.29
N HIS A 89 13.23 9.66 -14.73
CA HIS A 89 12.61 10.79 -15.42
C HIS A 89 11.62 11.57 -14.56
N GLY A 90 11.32 11.14 -13.33
CA GLY A 90 10.35 11.83 -12.48
C GLY A 90 8.93 11.86 -13.05
N ILE A 91 8.61 11.00 -14.01
CA ILE A 91 7.33 11.01 -14.73
C ILE A 91 6.27 10.17 -14.00
N PRO A 92 5.00 10.58 -14.05
CA PRO A 92 3.91 9.78 -13.49
C PRO A 92 3.54 8.60 -14.39
N PHE A 93 2.90 7.59 -13.78
CA PHE A 93 2.51 6.35 -14.47
C PHE A 93 1.67 6.57 -15.74
N ILE A 94 0.73 7.52 -15.73
CA ILE A 94 -0.08 7.85 -16.91
C ILE A 94 0.79 8.31 -18.08
N VAL A 95 1.91 9.01 -17.82
CA VAL A 95 2.84 9.46 -18.86
C VAL A 95 3.70 8.29 -19.33
N GLN A 96 4.18 7.44 -18.42
CA GLN A 96 4.90 6.21 -18.75
C GLN A 96 4.06 5.29 -19.66
N ALA A 97 2.76 5.14 -19.37
CA ALA A 97 1.85 4.30 -20.15
C ALA A 97 1.65 4.79 -21.60
N ARG A 98 1.91 6.07 -21.91
CA ARG A 98 1.79 6.60 -23.27
C ARG A 98 2.82 5.99 -24.23
N ALA A 99 3.98 5.56 -23.73
CA ALA A 99 5.01 4.93 -24.56
C ALA A 99 4.54 3.58 -25.14
N ALA A 100 3.71 2.84 -24.39
CA ALA A 100 3.22 1.52 -24.82
C ALA A 100 1.84 1.59 -25.52
N PHE A 101 0.92 2.44 -25.03
CA PHE A 101 -0.48 2.45 -25.46
C PHE A 101 -0.92 3.73 -26.20
N GLY A 102 0.00 4.69 -26.38
CA GLY A 102 -0.32 6.01 -26.91
C GLY A 102 -1.19 6.85 -25.97
N TYR A 103 -1.60 8.05 -26.41
CA TYR A 103 -2.34 9.00 -25.57
C TYR A 103 -3.73 8.52 -25.16
N LYS A 104 -4.48 7.90 -26.09
CA LYS A 104 -5.83 7.39 -25.83
C LYS A 104 -5.78 6.10 -25.01
N GLY A 105 -4.89 5.18 -25.35
CA GLY A 105 -4.76 3.90 -24.62
C GLY A 105 -4.22 4.07 -23.20
N ALA A 106 -3.34 5.05 -22.94
CA ALA A 106 -2.87 5.35 -21.59
C ALA A 106 -4.01 5.74 -20.62
N ARG A 107 -5.08 6.39 -21.12
CA ARG A 107 -6.26 6.72 -20.30
C ARG A 107 -7.01 5.46 -19.89
N ILE A 108 -7.23 4.54 -20.83
CA ILE A 108 -7.89 3.25 -20.55
C ILE A 108 -7.06 2.44 -19.55
N ALA A 109 -5.75 2.32 -19.78
CA ALA A 109 -4.84 1.64 -18.85
C ALA A 109 -4.88 2.26 -17.44
N SER A 110 -4.98 3.59 -17.34
CA SER A 110 -5.10 4.27 -16.06
C SER A 110 -6.44 4.00 -15.36
N LEU A 111 -7.54 3.94 -16.11
CA LEU A 111 -8.86 3.64 -15.56
C LEU A 111 -8.91 2.22 -15.01
N ILE A 112 -8.36 1.25 -15.74
CA ILE A 112 -8.26 -0.14 -15.30
C ILE A 112 -7.47 -0.23 -13.98
N ARG A 113 -6.40 0.57 -13.82
CA ARG A 113 -5.61 0.61 -12.59
C ARG A 113 -6.35 1.26 -11.40
N VAL A 114 -7.21 2.25 -11.66
CA VAL A 114 -7.98 2.93 -10.59
C VAL A 114 -9.00 1.98 -9.96
N ILE A 115 -9.58 1.05 -10.73
CA ILE A 115 -10.60 0.12 -10.23
C ILE A 115 -10.10 -0.68 -9.01
N PRO A 116 -8.99 -1.47 -9.10
CA PRO A 116 -8.44 -2.16 -7.93
C PRO A 116 -8.04 -1.22 -6.80
N ALA A 117 -7.54 -0.01 -7.11
CA ALA A 117 -7.14 0.95 -6.09
C ALA A 117 -8.33 1.38 -5.21
N VAL A 118 -9.49 1.62 -5.81
CA VAL A 118 -10.73 1.96 -5.08
C VAL A 118 -11.20 0.77 -4.24
N PHE A 119 -11.16 -0.45 -4.79
CA PHE A 119 -11.51 -1.65 -4.03
C PHE A 119 -10.61 -1.84 -2.81
N TRP A 120 -9.29 -1.75 -2.99
CA TRP A 120 -8.33 -1.87 -1.89
C TRP A 120 -8.48 -0.77 -0.85
N TYR A 121 -8.77 0.46 -1.28
CA TYR A 121 -9.09 1.56 -0.38
C TYR A 121 -10.32 1.27 0.49
N GLY A 122 -11.38 0.71 -0.11
CA GLY A 122 -12.58 0.30 0.61
C GLY A 122 -12.31 -0.82 1.63
N ILE A 123 -11.61 -1.88 1.22
CA ILE A 123 -11.25 -3.01 2.11
C ILE A 123 -10.40 -2.53 3.28
N GLY A 124 -9.38 -1.69 3.03
CA GLY A 124 -8.53 -1.12 4.07
C GLY A 124 -9.31 -0.26 5.06
N SER A 125 -10.21 0.60 4.56
CA SER A 125 -11.08 1.43 5.39
C SER A 125 -12.04 0.59 6.25
N TRP A 126 -12.57 -0.50 5.69
CA TRP A 126 -13.47 -1.40 6.41
C TRP A 126 -12.76 -2.11 7.57
N ILE A 127 -11.56 -2.63 7.32
CA ILE A 127 -10.76 -3.28 8.36
C ILE A 127 -10.39 -2.28 9.48
N GLY A 128 -10.02 -1.04 9.13
CA GLY A 128 -9.77 0.02 10.10
C GLY A 128 -11.01 0.37 10.94
N ALA A 129 -12.18 0.46 10.30
CA ALA A 129 -13.44 0.69 10.99
C ALA A 129 -13.81 -0.44 11.95
N SER A 130 -13.65 -1.70 11.54
CA SER A 130 -13.87 -2.87 12.40
C SER A 130 -12.96 -2.87 13.63
N ALA A 131 -11.69 -2.49 13.46
CA ALA A 131 -10.77 -2.37 14.60
C ALA A 131 -11.23 -1.28 15.59
N MET A 132 -11.76 -0.16 15.09
CA MET A 132 -12.27 0.92 15.94
C MET A 132 -13.56 0.54 16.66
N VAL A 133 -14.47 -0.18 15.98
CA VAL A 133 -15.67 -0.77 16.61
C VAL A 133 -15.26 -1.67 17.77
N PHE A 134 -14.30 -2.57 17.56
CA PHE A 134 -13.84 -3.48 18.61
C PHE A 134 -13.28 -2.72 19.83
N ILE A 135 -12.49 -1.67 19.61
CA ILE A 135 -11.96 -0.83 20.69
C ILE A 135 -13.08 -0.10 21.44
N THR A 136 -14.01 0.49 20.71
CA THR A 136 -15.09 1.32 21.29
C THR A 136 -16.14 0.48 22.01
N GLU A 137 -16.45 -0.72 21.52
CA GLU A 137 -17.28 -1.69 22.22
C GLU A 137 -16.61 -2.19 23.51
N THR A 138 -15.31 -2.46 23.48
CA THR A 138 -14.58 -2.94 24.65
C THR A 138 -14.51 -1.90 25.77
N ILE A 139 -14.37 -0.61 25.43
CA ILE A 139 -14.18 0.47 26.41
C ILE A 139 -15.52 1.09 26.84
N TRP A 140 -16.41 1.36 25.89
CA TRP A 140 -17.64 2.13 26.09
C TRP A 140 -18.92 1.33 25.84
N GLY A 141 -18.84 0.07 25.43
CA GLY A 141 -20.01 -0.79 25.19
C GLY A 141 -20.84 -0.42 23.96
N TRP A 142 -20.30 0.42 23.07
CA TRP A 142 -20.97 0.86 21.85
C TRP A 142 -20.01 0.87 20.66
N GLY A 143 -20.52 0.45 19.50
CA GLY A 143 -19.79 0.51 18.24
C GLY A 143 -20.74 0.67 17.05
N ASN A 144 -20.36 1.53 16.09
CA ASN A 144 -21.07 1.65 14.81
C ASN A 144 -20.09 1.61 13.66
N ILE A 145 -20.12 0.50 12.91
CA ILE A 145 -19.18 0.26 11.81
C ILE A 145 -19.30 1.28 10.69
N TRP A 146 -20.52 1.70 10.33
CA TRP A 146 -20.74 2.67 9.25
C TRP A 146 -20.23 4.06 9.61
N LEU A 147 -20.41 4.47 10.87
CA LEU A 147 -19.86 5.73 11.36
C LEU A 147 -18.33 5.73 11.25
N PHE A 148 -17.67 4.71 11.81
CA PHE A 148 -16.21 4.64 11.77
C PHE A 148 -15.68 4.48 10.34
N PHE A 149 -16.38 3.74 9.48
CA PHE A 149 -16.01 3.61 8.07
C PHE A 149 -15.99 4.94 7.34
N ILE A 150 -17.05 5.75 7.47
CA ILE A 150 -17.13 7.08 6.85
C ILE A 150 -16.08 8.02 7.46
N LEU A 151 -15.91 8.01 8.79
CA LEU A 151 -14.90 8.82 9.48
C LEU A 151 -13.48 8.47 9.02
N PHE A 152 -13.16 7.18 8.89
CA PHE A 152 -11.87 6.73 8.36
C PHE A 152 -11.63 7.22 6.94
N GLN A 153 -12.64 7.13 6.07
CA GLN A 153 -12.51 7.59 4.69
C GLN A 153 -12.27 9.10 4.61
N ILE A 154 -13.00 9.88 5.40
CA ILE A 154 -12.80 11.33 5.49
C ILE A 154 -11.37 11.61 5.96
N ALA A 155 -10.95 11.02 7.09
CA ALA A 155 -9.61 11.23 7.64
C ALA A 155 -8.50 10.87 6.65
N GLN A 156 -8.58 9.71 6.00
CA GLN A 156 -7.59 9.26 5.02
C GLN A 156 -7.57 10.15 3.77
N THR A 157 -8.74 10.56 3.28
CA THR A 157 -8.85 11.46 2.12
C THR A 157 -8.30 12.85 2.45
N THR A 158 -8.54 13.36 3.66
CA THR A 158 -7.98 14.63 4.14
C THR A 158 -6.46 14.57 4.25
N ILE A 159 -5.90 13.49 4.80
CA ILE A 159 -4.43 13.30 4.85
C ILE A 159 -3.85 13.26 3.43
N ALA A 160 -4.51 12.56 2.50
CA ALA A 160 -4.10 12.51 1.10
C ALA A 160 -4.20 13.87 0.39
N TYR A 161 -5.17 14.71 0.76
CA TYR A 161 -5.35 16.05 0.22
C TYR A 161 -4.18 16.99 0.54
N PHE A 162 -3.57 16.87 1.73
CA PHE A 162 -2.37 17.63 2.09
C PHE A 162 -1.10 17.19 1.34
N GLY A 163 -1.22 16.19 0.47
CA GLY A 163 -0.19 15.78 -0.47
C GLY A 163 0.87 14.87 0.12
N ILE A 164 1.91 14.63 -0.69
CA ILE A 164 2.86 13.54 -0.47
C ILE A 164 3.79 13.76 0.73
N LYS A 165 3.94 15.02 1.20
CA LYS A 165 4.71 15.34 2.42
C LYS A 165 4.01 14.83 3.68
N SER A 166 2.69 15.01 3.76
CA SER A 166 1.89 14.52 4.89
C SER A 166 1.85 13.00 4.93
N ILE A 167 1.70 12.36 3.76
CA ILE A 167 1.76 10.91 3.63
C ILE A 167 3.12 10.38 4.11
N LYS A 168 4.23 10.98 3.67
CA LYS A 168 5.58 10.57 4.08
C LYS A 168 5.76 10.63 5.60
N TRP A 169 5.31 11.71 6.24
CA TRP A 169 5.42 11.87 7.69
C TRP A 169 4.56 10.85 8.44
N PHE A 170 3.31 10.67 8.00
CA PHE A 170 2.39 9.70 8.57
C PHE A 170 2.93 8.26 8.45
N ASP A 171 3.39 7.87 7.26
CA ASP A 171 3.99 6.54 7.01
C ASP A 171 5.26 6.32 7.83
N SER A 172 6.07 7.38 8.03
CA SER A 172 7.28 7.26 8.86
C SER A 172 6.93 6.94 10.31
N ILE A 173 5.91 7.58 10.87
CA ILE A 173 5.43 7.28 12.23
C ILE A 173 4.85 5.87 12.29
N LEU A 174 3.99 5.53 11.33
CA LEU A 174 3.36 4.22 11.27
C LEU A 174 4.40 3.10 11.17
N SER A 175 5.49 3.30 10.42
CA SER A 175 6.59 2.33 10.31
C SER A 175 7.18 1.95 11.67
N VAL A 176 7.38 2.93 12.56
CA VAL A 176 7.96 2.71 13.89
C VAL A 176 6.99 1.95 14.78
N VAL A 177 5.70 2.33 14.75
CA VAL A 177 4.65 1.65 15.51
C VAL A 177 4.51 0.18 15.08
N VAL A 178 4.49 -0.06 13.77
CA VAL A 178 4.35 -1.39 13.19
C VAL A 178 5.56 -2.27 13.51
N LEU A 179 6.79 -1.74 13.40
CA LEU A 179 8.00 -2.46 13.78
C LEU A 179 7.98 -2.85 15.27
N GLY A 180 7.59 -1.93 16.15
CA GLY A 180 7.43 -2.22 17.58
C GLY A 180 6.40 -3.32 17.84
N PHE A 181 5.25 -3.26 17.16
CA PHE A 181 4.20 -4.26 17.28
C PHE A 181 4.62 -5.64 16.77
N LEU A 182 5.36 -5.71 15.65
CA LEU A 182 5.90 -6.97 15.14
C LEU A 182 6.89 -7.63 16.11
N ILE A 183 7.81 -6.84 16.69
CA ILE A 183 8.76 -7.33 17.71
C ILE A 183 7.98 -7.89 18.91
N TYR A 184 6.93 -7.19 19.33
CA TYR A 184 6.08 -7.63 20.43
C TYR A 184 5.36 -8.95 20.12
N ILE A 185 4.78 -9.10 18.93
CA ILE A 185 4.14 -10.36 18.51
C ILE A 185 5.17 -11.51 18.53
N VAL A 186 6.36 -11.29 17.96
CA VAL A 186 7.42 -12.32 17.96
C VAL A 186 7.81 -12.70 19.38
N TYR A 187 7.97 -11.73 20.28
CA TYR A 187 8.25 -11.98 21.68
C TYR A 187 7.15 -12.82 22.35
N GLN A 188 5.87 -12.48 22.14
CA GLN A 188 4.73 -13.23 22.69
C GLN A 188 4.66 -14.66 22.12
N LEU A 189 4.92 -14.84 20.83
CA LEU A 189 4.94 -16.17 20.21
C LEU A 189 6.03 -17.07 20.82
N ILE A 190 7.22 -16.52 21.10
CA ILE A 190 8.31 -17.26 21.75
C ILE A 190 7.93 -17.66 23.17
N GLN A 191 7.27 -16.76 23.93
CA GLN A 191 6.84 -17.03 25.30
C GLN A 191 5.69 -18.03 25.41
N LEU A 192 4.74 -18.00 24.47
CA LEU A 192 3.53 -18.85 24.49
C LEU A 192 3.77 -20.25 23.91
N GLY A 193 4.57 -20.36 22.84
CA GLY A 193 4.68 -21.61 22.07
C GLY A 193 5.98 -22.40 22.25
N GLY A 194 7.06 -21.76 22.73
CA GLY A 194 8.40 -22.27 22.50
C GLY A 194 8.72 -22.42 21.00
N LEU A 195 9.97 -22.60 20.63
CA LEU A 195 10.37 -22.83 19.21
C LEU A 195 9.94 -24.22 18.68
N ASN A 196 8.90 -24.84 19.24
CA ASN A 196 8.34 -26.11 18.79
C ASN A 196 7.35 -25.87 17.65
N LEU A 197 7.84 -25.29 16.55
CA LEU A 197 7.15 -25.30 15.25
C LEU A 197 7.16 -26.70 14.60
N SER A 198 7.68 -27.71 15.30
CA SER A 198 7.84 -29.08 14.80
C SER A 198 6.86 -30.03 15.51
N ALA A 199 5.82 -30.45 14.80
CA ALA A 199 5.47 -31.87 14.60
C ALA A 199 4.04 -32.09 14.09
N ASN A 200 3.11 -31.14 14.23
CA ASN A 200 1.68 -31.38 13.97
C ASN A 200 0.97 -30.33 13.09
N TRP A 201 1.68 -29.68 12.16
CA TRP A 201 1.09 -28.81 11.12
C TRP A 201 1.74 -29.08 9.76
#